data_AF-A0A4R1L9L9-F1
#
_entry.id   AF-A0A4R1L9L9-F1
#
_cell.length_a   1.000
_cell.length_b   1.000
_cell.length_c   1.000
_cell.angle_alpha   90.00
_cell.angle_beta   90.00
_cell.angle_gamma   90.00
#
_symmetry.space_group_name_H-M   'P 1'
#
loop_
_entity.id
_entity.type
_entity.pdbx_description
1 polymer ?
#
loop_
_entity_poly.entity_id
_entity_poly.type
_entity_poly.pdbx_seq_one_letter_code
_entity_poly.pdbx_strand_id
1 'polypeptide(L)'
;MLQSSRSAHIDNVVQSIRQRVEASRSGPKIDKPIVEAIDVVHHALAFTRHARALEIWRAALWEKRFDPQAEIALRVMLVYLLAAVDRGEIEAVSEICDCLHEILPRESPHLAVAASV
;
A
#
# COMPACT_ATOMS: atom_id res chain seq x y z
N MET A 1 19.84 8.18 12.01
CA MET A 1 18.56 8.96 12.00
C MET A 1 17.64 8.58 10.83
N LEU A 2 18.13 8.33 9.61
CA LEU A 2 17.30 7.93 8.46
C LEU A 2 16.51 6.62 8.64
N GLN A 3 17.10 5.61 9.29
CA GLN A 3 16.49 4.29 9.48
C GLN A 3 15.25 4.33 10.40
N SER A 4 15.28 5.17 11.44
CA SER A 4 14.15 5.37 12.36
C SER A 4 12.98 6.10 11.70
N SER A 5 13.26 7.07 10.81
CA SER A 5 12.23 7.79 10.04
C SER A 5 11.47 6.86 9.09
N ARG A 6 12.16 5.92 8.44
CA ARG A 6 11.54 4.94 7.54
C ARG A 6 10.69 3.92 8.26
N SER A 7 11.15 3.42 9.42
CA SER A 7 10.33 2.52 10.23
C SER A 7 9.03 3.20 10.62
N ALA A 8 9.10 4.44 11.11
CA ALA A 8 7.93 5.22 11.47
C ALA A 8 6.99 5.45 10.27
N HIS A 9 7.53 5.72 9.08
CA HIS A 9 6.72 5.85 7.86
C HIS A 9 5.98 4.55 7.51
N ILE A 10 6.68 3.41 7.52
CA ILE A 10 6.06 2.10 7.29
C ILE A 10 4.96 1.83 8.32
N ASP A 11 5.22 2.10 9.60
CA ASP A 11 4.24 1.91 10.67
C ASP A 11 2.99 2.77 10.45
N ASN A 12 3.18 4.04 10.06
CA ASN A 12 2.07 4.95 9.75
C ASN A 12 1.22 4.45 8.57
N VAL A 13 1.87 3.98 7.50
CA VAL A 13 1.16 3.41 6.34
C VAL A 13 0.37 2.18 6.76
N VAL A 14 1.02 1.22 7.44
CA VAL A 14 0.38 -0.02 7.87
C VAL A 14 -0.83 0.28 8.76
N GLN A 15 -0.68 1.22 9.69
CA GLN A 15 -1.76 1.64 10.57
C GLN A 15 -2.92 2.31 9.80
N SER A 16 -2.62 3.14 8.81
CA SER A 16 -3.62 3.77 7.93
C SER A 16 -4.41 2.72 7.14
N ILE A 17 -3.72 1.75 6.53
CA ILE A 17 -4.35 0.65 5.79
C ILE A 17 -5.22 -0.20 6.72
N ARG A 18 -4.71 -0.57 7.90
CA ARG A 18 -5.47 -1.29 8.93
C ARG A 18 -6.77 -0.56 9.27
N GLN A 19 -6.67 0.73 9.61
CA GLN A 19 -7.83 1.54 9.99
C GLN A 19 -8.89 1.59 8.88
N ARG A 20 -8.47 1.73 7.61
CA ARG A 20 -9.39 1.77 6.47
C ARG A 20 -10.04 0.40 6.18
N VAL A 21 -9.30 -0.69 6.29
CA VAL A 21 -9.83 -2.06 6.12
C VAL A 21 -10.87 -2.38 7.19
N GLU A 22 -10.54 -2.05 8.45
CA GLU A 22 -11.36 -2.33 9.65
C GLU A 22 -12.43 -1.26 9.89
N ALA A 23 -12.51 -0.22 9.05
CA ALA A 23 -13.48 0.85 9.19
C ALA A 23 -14.92 0.32 9.15
N SER A 24 -15.77 0.94 9.97
CA SER A 24 -17.21 0.73 9.90
C SER A 24 -17.72 1.16 8.52
N ARG A 25 -18.63 0.36 7.95
CA ARG A 25 -19.17 0.58 6.59
C ARG A 25 -20.68 0.74 6.70
N SER A 26 -21.22 1.82 6.14
CA SER A 26 -22.65 2.10 6.12
C SER A 26 -23.19 1.96 4.70
N GLY A 27 -24.33 1.26 4.57
CA GLY A 27 -24.96 1.03 3.27
C GLY A 27 -24.29 -0.06 2.42
N PRO A 28 -24.80 -0.26 1.19
CA PRO A 28 -24.42 -1.39 0.33
C PRO A 28 -23.15 -1.15 -0.51
N LYS A 29 -22.62 0.08 -0.52
CA LYS A 29 -21.43 0.45 -1.30
C LYS A 29 -20.21 0.52 -0.41
N ILE A 30 -19.05 0.16 -0.96
CA ILE A 30 -17.76 0.33 -0.29
C ILE A 30 -17.19 1.68 -0.73
N ASP A 31 -16.81 2.51 0.24
CA ASP A 31 -16.20 3.80 -0.04
C ASP A 31 -14.84 3.66 -0.72
N LYS A 32 -14.52 4.59 -1.61
CA LYS A 32 -13.27 4.58 -2.38
C LYS A 32 -12.02 4.36 -1.50
N PRO A 33 -11.82 5.06 -0.36
CA PRO A 33 -10.62 4.85 0.47
C PRO A 33 -10.51 3.44 1.07
N ILE A 34 -11.64 2.76 1.27
CA ILE A 34 -11.67 1.37 1.76
C ILE A 34 -11.32 0.42 0.63
N VAL A 35 -11.84 0.65 -0.59
CA VAL A 35 -11.46 -0.12 -1.78
C VAL A 35 -9.95 -0.03 -2.01
N GLU A 36 -9.40 1.18 -2.01
CA GLU A 36 -7.96 1.39 -2.19
C GLU A 36 -7.13 0.67 -1.12
N ALA A 37 -7.57 0.69 0.15
CA ALA A 37 -6.88 -0.04 1.21
C ALA A 37 -6.92 -1.56 1.00
N ILE A 38 -8.04 -2.11 0.52
CA ILE A 38 -8.18 -3.53 0.19
C ILE A 38 -7.30 -3.90 -1.02
N ASP A 39 -7.20 -3.03 -2.02
CA ASP A 39 -6.33 -3.23 -3.18
C ASP A 39 -4.85 -3.29 -2.77
N VAL A 40 -4.43 -2.44 -1.82
CA VAL A 40 -3.08 -2.50 -1.24
C VAL A 40 -2.81 -3.83 -0.55
N VAL A 41 -3.78 -4.36 0.20
CA VAL A 41 -3.68 -5.71 0.79
C VAL A 41 -3.54 -6.76 -0.30
N HIS A 42 -4.34 -6.68 -1.36
CA HIS A 42 -4.25 -7.61 -2.49
C HIS A 42 -2.86 -7.57 -3.15
N HIS A 43 -2.33 -6.38 -3.45
CA HIS A 43 -1.01 -6.22 -4.05
C HIS A 43 0.10 -6.74 -3.14
N ALA A 44 0.05 -6.49 -1.83
CA ALA A 44 1.02 -7.04 -0.88
C ALA A 44 1.05 -8.58 -0.88
N LEU A 45 -0.13 -9.20 -0.89
CA LEU A 45 -0.26 -10.66 -0.93
C LEU A 45 0.20 -11.25 -2.27
N ALA A 46 -0.10 -10.58 -3.38
CA ALA A 46 0.35 -10.98 -4.72
C ALA A 46 1.87 -10.85 -4.87
N PHE A 47 2.43 -9.71 -4.43
CA PHE A 47 3.86 -9.42 -4.42
C PHE A 47 4.66 -10.49 -3.66
N THR A 48 4.18 -10.87 -2.48
CA THR A 48 4.81 -11.91 -1.65
C THR A 48 4.47 -13.34 -2.08
N ARG A 49 3.62 -13.52 -3.10
CA ARG A 49 3.10 -14.82 -3.55
C ARG A 49 2.52 -15.65 -2.40
N HIS A 50 1.78 -15.00 -1.50
CA HIS A 50 1.32 -15.61 -0.27
C HIS A 50 0.37 -16.79 -0.53
N ALA A 51 0.65 -17.97 0.04
CA ALA A 51 -0.09 -19.21 -0.25
C ALA A 51 -1.60 -19.12 0.05
N ARG A 52 -1.99 -18.29 1.04
CA ARG A 52 -3.39 -18.04 1.44
C ARG A 52 -3.93 -16.68 0.99
N ALA A 53 -3.36 -16.09 -0.07
CA ALA A 53 -3.68 -14.73 -0.51
C ALA A 53 -5.21 -14.49 -0.66
N LEU A 54 -5.93 -15.38 -1.33
CA LEU A 54 -7.37 -15.23 -1.55
C LEU A 54 -8.19 -15.25 -0.26
N GLU A 55 -7.80 -16.09 0.70
CA GLU A 55 -8.49 -16.19 1.99
C GLU A 55 -8.30 -14.91 2.80
N ILE A 56 -7.06 -14.43 2.88
CA ILE A 56 -6.72 -13.23 3.63
C ILE A 56 -7.35 -11.99 2.99
N TRP A 57 -7.32 -11.89 1.66
CA TRP A 57 -7.97 -10.81 0.94
C TRP A 57 -9.50 -10.81 1.16
N ARG A 58 -10.14 -11.99 1.15
CA ARG A 58 -11.57 -12.11 1.51
C ARG A 58 -11.87 -11.68 2.93
N ALA A 59 -10.98 -11.95 3.89
CA ALA A 59 -11.14 -11.45 5.25
C ALA A 59 -11.10 -9.91 5.31
N ALA A 60 -10.21 -9.27 4.56
CA ALA A 60 -10.19 -7.81 4.44
C ALA A 60 -11.47 -7.27 3.77
N LEU A 61 -11.92 -7.92 2.69
CA LEU A 61 -13.08 -7.49 1.91
C LEU A 61 -14.41 -7.70 2.64
N TRP A 62 -14.67 -8.88 3.20
CA TRP A 62 -15.98 -9.24 3.75
C TRP A 62 -16.03 -9.15 5.27
N GLU A 63 -14.99 -9.63 5.95
CA GLU A 63 -14.94 -9.67 7.41
C GLU A 63 -14.46 -8.37 8.03
N LYS A 64 -13.98 -7.42 7.21
CA LYS A 64 -13.40 -6.14 7.67
C LYS A 64 -12.22 -6.38 8.62
N ARG A 65 -11.44 -7.42 8.37
CA ARG A 65 -10.36 -7.87 9.25
C ARG A 65 -9.02 -7.70 8.56
N PHE A 66 -8.10 -6.96 9.18
CA PHE A 66 -6.73 -6.88 8.71
C PHE A 66 -5.88 -7.99 9.35
N ASP A 67 -5.72 -9.08 8.60
CA ASP A 67 -5.02 -10.28 9.05
C ASP A 67 -3.53 -10.01 9.33
N PRO A 68 -2.93 -10.58 10.40
CA PRO A 68 -1.50 -10.40 10.68
C PRO A 68 -0.58 -10.80 9.52
N GLN A 69 -0.97 -11.78 8.69
CA GLN A 69 -0.18 -12.16 7.51
C GLN A 69 -0.26 -11.11 6.40
N ALA A 70 -1.39 -10.40 6.27
CA ALA A 70 -1.47 -9.24 5.38
C ALA A 70 -0.57 -8.11 5.85
N GLU A 71 -0.48 -7.86 7.17
CA GLU A 71 0.45 -6.87 7.71
C GLU A 71 1.90 -7.21 7.38
N ILE A 72 2.31 -8.47 7.59
CA ILE A 72 3.67 -8.92 7.28
C ILE A 72 3.95 -8.74 5.78
N ALA A 73 3.03 -9.17 4.92
CA ALA A 73 3.18 -9.04 3.47
C ALA A 73 3.29 -7.56 3.05
N LEU A 74 2.47 -6.69 3.63
CA LEU A 74 2.49 -5.26 3.37
C LEU A 74 3.83 -4.65 3.80
N ARG A 75 4.32 -4.96 5.00
CA ARG A 75 5.62 -4.48 5.48
C ARG A 75 6.76 -4.92 4.56
N VAL A 76 6.77 -6.18 4.12
CA VAL A 76 7.78 -6.70 3.17
C VAL A 76 7.75 -5.91 1.86
N MET A 77 6.55 -5.70 1.30
CA MET A 77 6.39 -4.92 0.07
C MET A 77 6.88 -3.47 0.28
N LEU A 78 6.53 -2.81 1.37
CA LEU A 78 6.93 -1.42 1.64
C LEU A 78 8.45 -1.27 1.83
N VAL A 79 9.10 -2.20 2.53
CA VAL A 79 10.56 -2.21 2.66
C VAL A 79 11.22 -2.33 1.28
N TYR A 80 10.70 -3.21 0.42
CA TYR A 80 11.20 -3.38 -0.94
C TYR A 80 11.02 -2.09 -1.77
N LEU A 81 9.83 -1.49 -1.76
CA LEU A 81 9.52 -0.29 -2.53
C LEU A 81 10.39 0.90 -2.09
N LEU A 82 10.55 1.13 -0.79
CA LEU A 82 11.42 2.20 -0.29
C LEU A 82 12.88 2.00 -0.68
N ALA A 83 13.37 0.76 -0.67
CA ALA A 83 14.71 0.45 -1.13
C ALA A 83 14.86 0.66 -2.65
N ALA A 84 13.82 0.39 -3.45
CA ALA A 84 13.81 0.66 -4.89
C ALA A 84 13.81 2.17 -5.19
N VAL A 85 13.03 2.95 -4.43
CA VAL A 85 13.04 4.43 -4.52
C VAL A 85 14.44 4.99 -4.26
N ASP A 86 15.16 4.47 -3.26
CA ASP A 86 16.53 4.91 -2.99
C ASP A 86 17.52 4.65 -4.14
N ARG A 87 17.26 3.59 -4.92
CA ARG A 87 18.05 3.25 -6.11
C ARG A 87 17.64 4.06 -7.34
N GLY A 88 16.59 4.86 -7.25
CA GLY A 88 16.03 5.62 -8.37
C GLY A 88 15.12 4.79 -9.28
N GLU A 89 14.68 3.61 -8.86
CA GLU A 89 13.86 2.67 -9.66
C GLU A 89 12.36 3.00 -9.55
N ILE A 90 11.97 4.26 -9.81
CA ILE A 90 10.60 4.75 -9.58
C ILE A 90 9.58 4.08 -10.50
N GLU A 91 9.97 3.73 -11.73
CA GLU A 91 9.11 3.06 -12.72
C GLU A 91 8.69 1.66 -12.22
N ALA A 92 9.65 0.88 -11.70
CA ALA A 92 9.38 -0.44 -11.12
C ALA A 92 8.51 -0.37 -9.85
N VAL A 93 8.56 0.75 -9.12
CA VAL A 93 7.67 0.99 -7.96
C VAL A 93 6.24 1.25 -8.40
N SER A 94 6.02 2.01 -9.48
CA SER A 94 4.68 2.27 -10.02
C SER A 94 4.02 0.98 -10.52
N GLU A 95 4.77 0.12 -11.20
CA GLU A 95 4.26 -1.18 -11.69
C GLU A 95 3.74 -2.10 -10.59
N ILE A 96 4.27 -1.96 -9.36
CA ILE A 96 3.87 -2.80 -8.22
C ILE A 96 2.58 -2.29 -7.59
N CYS A 97 2.39 -0.97 -7.49
CA CYS A 97 1.18 -0.45 -6.87
C CYS A 97 0.88 1.03 -7.16
N ASP A 98 0.12 1.29 -8.23
CA ASP A 98 -0.44 2.63 -8.52
C ASP A 98 -1.35 3.16 -7.39
N CYS A 99 -1.92 2.27 -6.58
CA CYS A 99 -2.76 2.62 -5.42
C CYS A 99 -1.96 3.18 -4.23
N LEU A 100 -0.62 3.12 -4.25
CA LEU A 100 0.25 3.65 -3.19
C LEU A 100 0.69 5.10 -3.41
N HIS A 101 -0.02 5.86 -4.23
CA HIS A 101 0.23 7.30 -4.42
C HIS A 101 0.23 8.11 -3.09
N GLU A 102 -0.29 7.56 -1.99
CA GLU A 102 -0.19 8.13 -0.64
C GLU A 102 1.16 7.85 0.09
N ILE A 103 1.94 6.86 -0.34
CA ILE A 103 3.18 6.40 0.33
C ILE A 103 4.41 7.13 -0.20
N LEU A 104 4.36 7.54 -1.47
CA LEU A 104 5.44 8.27 -2.11
C LEU A 104 5.23 9.77 -1.87
N PRO A 105 6.21 10.49 -1.28
CA PRO A 105 6.10 11.92 -1.15
C PRO A 105 5.93 12.55 -2.54
N ARG A 106 4.86 13.32 -2.73
CA ARG A 106 4.65 14.15 -3.93
C ARG A 106 5.59 15.35 -3.93
N GLU A 107 6.90 15.12 -3.93
CA GLU A 107 7.87 16.18 -4.17
C GLU A 107 9.00 15.67 -5.08
N SER A 108 8.78 15.82 -6.38
CA SER A 108 9.81 16.25 -7.32
C SER A 108 9.12 17.06 -8.43
N PRO A 109 9.05 18.40 -8.30
CA PRO A 109 8.51 19.30 -9.32
C PRO A 109 9.28 19.34 -10.65
N HIS A 110 10.23 18.43 -10.89
CA HIS A 110 11.09 18.47 -12.08
C HIS A 110 10.53 17.75 -13.31
N LEU A 111 9.31 17.20 -13.27
CA LEU A 111 8.62 16.65 -14.44
C LEU A 111 7.44 17.51 -14.95
N ALA A 112 7.31 18.76 -14.47
CA ALA A 112 6.39 19.74 -15.05
C ALA A 112 6.89 20.36 -16.38
N VAL A 113 7.84 19.71 -17.07
CA VAL A 113 8.33 20.15 -18.38
C VAL A 113 8.34 18.96 -19.33
N ALA A 114 7.19 18.69 -19.96
CA ALA A 114 7.05 18.20 -21.34
C ALA A 114 5.61 17.68 -21.60
N ALA A 115 4.61 18.56 -21.52
CA ALA A 115 3.34 18.36 -22.21
C ALA A 115 2.65 19.71 -22.45
N SER A 116 3.40 20.64 -23.04
CA SER A 116 2.85 21.75 -23.82
C SER A 116 3.50 21.69 -25.20
N VAL A 117 2.99 20.79 -26.06
CA VAL A 117 2.88 20.95 -27.52
C VAL A 117 1.69 20.12 -27.98
#